data_AF-A0A6N8YVI6-F1
#
_entry.id   AF-A0A6N8YVI6-F1
#
_cell.length_a   1.000
_cell.length_b   1.000
_cell.length_c   1.000
_cell.angle_alpha   90.00
_cell.angle_beta   90.00
_cell.angle_gamma   90.00
#
_symmetry.space_group_name_H-M   'P 1'
#
loop_
_entity.id
_entity.type
_entity.pdbx_description
1 polymer ?
#
loop_
_entity_poly.entity_id
_entity_poly.type
_entity_poly.pdbx_seq_one_letter_code
_entity_poly.pdbx_strand_id
1 'polypeptide(L)'
;MLQQTTGNPSISAFIMPDNASNGALEQLCLSALDGDPAMICVEDFLRCVNGQVAAPPRDQQKARIHAFLASREDPELRLGEAAQRGYIPWNHWAFGPLAQFLRNL
;
A
#
# COMPACT_ATOMS: atom_id res chain seq x y z
N MET A 1 6.65 -4.27 -18.33
CA MET A 1 7.73 -4.92 -19.13
C MET A 1 8.90 -5.15 -18.18
N LEU A 2 9.28 -6.41 -17.92
CA LEU A 2 10.42 -6.69 -17.04
C LEU A 2 11.71 -6.32 -17.78
N GLN A 3 12.41 -5.31 -17.29
CA GLN A 3 13.77 -4.99 -17.74
C GLN A 3 14.74 -5.68 -16.78
N GLN A 4 15.36 -6.77 -17.24
CA GLN A 4 16.43 -7.46 -16.51
C GLN A 4 17.74 -7.28 -17.29
N THR A 5 18.82 -6.87 -16.62
CA THR A 5 20.16 -6.87 -17.21
C THR A 5 20.75 -8.29 -17.16
N THR A 6 21.54 -8.64 -18.16
CA THR A 6 22.19 -9.97 -18.29
C THR A 6 23.58 -10.04 -17.63
N GLY A 7 23.91 -9.10 -16.73
CA GLY A 7 25.22 -8.99 -16.08
C GLY A 7 25.33 -9.73 -14.75
N ASN A 8 26.52 -9.69 -14.14
CA ASN A 8 26.73 -10.04 -12.73
C ASN A 8 27.30 -8.81 -11.99
N PRO A 9 26.48 -8.09 -11.21
CA PRO A 9 25.10 -8.41 -10.84
C PRO A 9 24.08 -8.18 -11.96
N SER A 10 22.98 -8.94 -11.93
CA SER A 10 21.78 -8.68 -12.71
C SER A 10 20.93 -7.62 -11.99
N ILE A 11 20.27 -6.76 -12.75
CA ILE A 11 19.43 -5.67 -12.24
C ILE A 11 18.04 -5.85 -12.83
N SER A 12 17.04 -5.94 -11.97
CA SER A 12 15.63 -6.00 -12.33
C SER A 12 14.88 -4.85 -11.68
N ALA A 13 13.97 -4.19 -12.41
CA ALA A 13 13.14 -3.11 -11.88
C ALA A 13 11.67 -3.50 -11.75
N PHE A 14 11.07 -3.17 -10.62
CA PHE A 14 9.63 -3.24 -10.40
C PHE A 14 9.11 -1.87 -9.96
N ILE A 15 8.21 -1.32 -10.76
CA ILE A 15 7.52 -0.06 -10.52
C ILE A 15 6.16 -0.38 -9.91
N MET A 16 5.87 0.21 -8.76
CA MET A 16 4.61 -0.01 -8.05
C MET A 16 3.41 0.56 -8.82
N PRO A 17 2.20 -0.01 -8.62
CA PRO A 17 1.92 -1.19 -7.79
C PRO A 17 2.11 -2.52 -8.53
N ASP A 18 2.12 -2.52 -9.86
CA ASP A 18 1.95 -3.70 -10.71
C ASP A 18 2.78 -3.66 -12.01
N ASN A 19 3.77 -2.77 -12.12
CA ASN A 19 4.59 -2.54 -13.32
C ASN A 19 3.83 -2.01 -14.55
N ALA A 20 2.59 -1.55 -14.38
CA ALA A 20 1.74 -1.06 -15.47
C ALA A 20 0.98 0.22 -15.13
N SER A 21 0.42 0.28 -13.92
CA SER A 21 -0.42 1.34 -13.42
C SER A 21 0.41 2.39 -12.68
N ASN A 22 -0.05 3.64 -12.69
CA ASN A 22 0.51 4.67 -11.80
C ASN A 22 0.10 4.39 -10.36
N GLY A 23 1.05 4.42 -9.44
CA GLY A 23 0.75 4.33 -8.02
C GLY A 23 2.00 4.21 -7.15
N ALA A 24 1.75 3.91 -5.88
CA ALA A 24 2.77 3.72 -4.86
C ALA A 24 2.55 2.40 -4.12
N LEU A 25 3.45 2.09 -3.19
CA LEU A 25 3.31 0.93 -2.30
C LEU A 25 1.98 1.00 -1.52
N GLU A 26 1.56 2.19 -1.12
CA GLU A 26 0.32 2.43 -0.40
C GLU A 26 -0.90 1.98 -1.22
N GLN A 27 -0.91 2.19 -2.54
CA GLN A 27 -2.00 1.71 -3.39
C GLN A 27 -2.09 0.18 -3.39
N LEU A 28 -0.94 -0.50 -3.47
CA LEU A 28 -0.88 -1.96 -3.40
C LEU A 28 -1.40 -2.48 -2.05
N CYS A 29 -1.00 -1.85 -0.95
CA CYS A 29 -1.49 -2.20 0.38
C CYS A 29 -2.98 -1.92 0.54
N LEU A 30 -3.49 -0.79 0.06
CA LEU A 30 -4.92 -0.45 0.11
C LEU A 30 -5.77 -1.44 -0.68
N SER A 31 -5.30 -1.90 -1.85
CA SER A 31 -5.98 -2.96 -2.60
C SER A 31 -6.08 -4.27 -1.82
N ALA A 32 -5.15 -4.53 -0.90
CA ALA A 32 -5.23 -5.68 0.00
C ALA A 32 -6.15 -5.47 1.20
N LEU A 33 -6.50 -4.21 1.51
CA LEU A 33 -7.35 -3.81 2.62
C LEU A 33 -8.81 -3.53 2.22
N ASP A 34 -9.15 -3.59 0.93
CA ASP A 34 -10.47 -3.21 0.41
C ASP A 34 -11.64 -3.97 1.09
N GLY A 35 -11.39 -5.20 1.57
CA GLY A 35 -12.36 -6.00 2.32
C GLY A 35 -12.36 -5.78 3.84
N ASP A 36 -11.51 -4.91 4.39
CA ASP A 36 -11.45 -4.66 5.83
C ASP A 36 -12.61 -3.76 6.28
N PRO A 37 -13.41 -4.15 7.30
CA PRO A 37 -14.57 -3.38 7.75
C PRO A 37 -14.25 -1.93 8.17
N ALA A 38 -13.04 -1.67 8.65
CA ALA A 38 -12.63 -0.32 9.08
C ALA A 38 -12.45 0.64 7.90
N MET A 39 -12.30 0.15 6.66
CA MET A 39 -12.11 1.02 5.49
C MET A 39 -13.30 1.97 5.27
N ILE A 40 -14.52 1.57 5.63
CA ILE A 40 -15.70 2.45 5.60
C ILE A 40 -15.47 3.66 6.51
N CYS A 41 -15.02 3.42 7.74
CA CYS A 41 -14.72 4.48 8.70
C CYS A 41 -13.55 5.37 8.25
N VAL A 42 -12.54 4.78 7.60
CA VAL A 42 -11.39 5.51 7.04
C VAL A 42 -11.84 6.49 5.96
N GLU A 43 -12.65 6.03 5.00
CA GLU A 43 -13.16 6.89 3.92
C GLU A 43 -14.07 7.99 4.46
N ASP A 44 -14.94 7.69 5.42
CA ASP A 44 -15.83 8.68 6.05
C ASP A 44 -15.04 9.73 6.84
N PHE A 45 -14.02 9.31 7.61
CA PHE A 45 -13.13 10.21 8.33
C PHE A 45 -12.40 11.16 7.37
N LEU A 46 -11.76 10.62 6.32
CA LEU A 46 -11.02 11.46 5.36
C LEU A 46 -11.94 12.38 4.58
N ARG A 47 -13.14 11.92 4.19
CA ARG A 47 -14.15 12.76 3.54
C ARG A 47 -14.54 13.94 4.43
N CYS A 48 -14.78 13.68 5.71
CA CYS A 48 -15.11 14.72 6.69
C CYS A 48 -13.97 15.73 6.83
N VAL A 49 -12.76 15.27 7.17
CA VAL A 49 -11.60 16.13 7.42
C VAL A 49 -11.24 16.97 6.19
N ASN A 50 -11.23 16.37 4.99
CA ASN A 50 -10.91 17.07 3.75
C ASN A 50 -11.89 18.21 3.44
N GLY A 51 -13.14 18.15 3.93
CA GLY A 51 -14.12 19.22 3.80
C GLY A 51 -13.97 20.35 4.83
N GLN A 52 -13.19 20.15 5.89
CA GLN A 52 -13.02 21.11 6.98
C GLN A 52 -11.67 21.84 6.94
N VAL A 53 -10.63 21.20 6.43
CA VAL A 53 -9.26 21.76 6.46
C VAL A 53 -8.93 22.50 5.17
N ALA A 54 -8.27 23.65 5.30
CA ALA A 54 -7.80 24.44 4.15
C ALA A 54 -6.69 23.74 3.34
N ALA A 55 -5.95 22.83 3.99
CA ALA A 55 -4.83 22.11 3.39
C ALA A 55 -4.96 20.61 3.68
N PRO A 56 -5.76 19.87 2.90
CA PRO A 56 -5.88 18.42 3.05
C PRO A 56 -4.57 17.71 2.66
N PRO A 57 -4.39 16.44 3.05
CA PRO A 57 -3.22 15.66 2.67
C PRO A 57 -3.00 15.67 1.15
N ARG A 58 -1.78 15.97 0.71
CA ARG A 58 -1.42 15.97 -0.72
C ARG A 58 -1.48 14.58 -1.32
N ASP A 59 -1.15 13.57 -0.51
CA ASP A 59 -1.17 12.16 -0.88
C ASP A 59 -2.29 11.46 -0.12
N GLN A 60 -3.38 11.19 -0.83
CA GLN A 60 -4.57 10.56 -0.28
C GLN A 60 -4.39 9.06 -0.05
N GLN A 61 -3.43 8.39 -0.70
CA GLN A 61 -3.14 6.98 -0.46
C GLN A 61 -2.41 6.83 0.88
N LYS A 62 -1.43 7.70 1.16
CA LYS A 62 -0.77 7.77 2.47
C LYS A 62 -1.75 8.11 3.59
N ALA A 63 -2.63 9.08 3.37
CA ALA A 63 -3.64 9.47 4.36
C ALA A 63 -4.55 8.29 4.76
N ARG A 64 -4.99 7.49 3.78
CA ARG A 64 -5.78 6.27 4.02
C ARG A 64 -5.04 5.23 4.85
N ILE A 65 -3.77 4.96 4.51
CA ILE A 65 -2.95 4.03 5.30
C ILE A 65 -2.82 4.51 6.74
N HIS A 66 -2.53 5.79 6.97
CA HIS A 66 -2.42 6.32 8.34
C HIS A 66 -3.75 6.28 9.11
N ALA A 67 -4.86 6.63 8.46
CA ALA A 67 -6.19 6.54 9.07
C ALA A 67 -6.58 5.08 9.38
N PHE A 68 -6.23 4.13 8.50
CA PHE A 68 -6.40 2.70 8.74
C PHE A 68 -5.56 2.24 9.93
N LEU A 69 -4.29 2.62 10.01
CA LEU A 69 -3.41 2.26 11.13
C LEU A 69 -3.92 2.82 12.45
N ALA A 70 -4.46 4.04 12.43
CA ALA A 70 -5.09 4.66 13.60
C ALA A 70 -6.29 3.87 14.16
N SER A 71 -6.85 2.92 13.40
CA SER A 71 -7.94 2.03 13.85
C SER A 71 -7.45 0.72 14.49
N ARG A 72 -6.14 0.48 14.53
CA ARG A 72 -5.54 -0.77 15.05
C ARG A 72 -5.09 -0.61 16.50
N GLU A 73 -4.78 -1.75 17.13
CA GLU A 73 -4.32 -1.81 18.52
C GLU A 73 -3.05 -0.98 18.75
N ASP A 74 -2.12 -1.01 17.79
CA ASP A 74 -0.87 -0.24 17.81
C ASP A 74 -0.88 0.79 16.66
N PRO A 75 -1.49 1.97 16.84
CA PRO A 75 -1.70 2.96 15.78
C PRO A 75 -0.43 3.68 15.31
N GLU A 76 0.66 3.60 16.07
CA GLU A 76 1.94 4.25 15.80
C GLU A 76 2.84 3.50 14.82
N LEU A 77 2.49 2.26 14.47
CA LEU A 77 3.31 1.43 13.61
C LEU A 77 3.49 2.05 12.22
N ARG A 78 4.70 1.96 11.68
CA ARG A 78 4.96 2.27 10.26
C ARG A 78 4.36 1.17 9.40
N LEU A 79 4.03 1.48 8.14
CA LEU A 79 3.41 0.51 7.21
C LEU A 79 4.16 -0.84 7.15
N GLY A 80 5.49 -0.83 7.10
CA GLY A 80 6.29 -2.05 7.10
C GLY A 80 6.21 -2.86 8.40
N GLU A 81 6.11 -2.19 9.55
CA GLU A 81 5.99 -2.83 10.87
C GLU A 81 4.57 -3.38 11.05
N ALA A 82 3.56 -2.61 10.66
CA ALA A 82 2.16 -3.03 10.65
C ALA A 82 1.95 -4.26 9.75
N ALA A 83 2.61 -4.29 8.60
CA ALA A 83 2.63 -5.44 7.71
C ALA A 83 3.22 -6.69 8.38
N GLN A 84 4.35 -6.57 9.08
CA GLN A 84 4.95 -7.67 9.85
C GLN A 84 4.04 -8.15 11.01
N ARG A 85 3.24 -7.25 11.58
CA ARG A 85 2.26 -7.55 12.62
C ARG A 85 0.94 -8.13 12.09
N GLY A 86 0.83 -8.32 10.78
CA GLY A 86 -0.34 -8.93 10.14
C GLY A 86 -1.50 -7.97 9.88
N TYR A 87 -1.31 -6.66 10.04
CA TYR A 87 -2.36 -5.67 9.70
C TYR A 87 -2.55 -5.54 8.19
N ILE A 88 -1.55 -5.94 7.39
CA ILE A 88 -1.64 -6.00 5.93
C ILE A 88 -1.68 -7.47 5.50
N PRO A 89 -2.72 -7.93 4.78
CA PRO A 89 -2.84 -9.34 4.40
C PRO A 89 -1.92 -9.67 3.22
N TRP A 90 -0.70 -10.14 3.49
CA TRP A 90 0.29 -10.49 2.45
C TRP A 90 -0.14 -11.59 1.49
N ASN A 91 -1.05 -12.47 1.92
CA ASN A 91 -1.59 -13.53 1.08
C ASN A 91 -2.70 -13.03 0.14
N HIS A 92 -3.02 -11.72 0.16
CA HIS A 92 -3.99 -11.15 -0.75
C HIS A 92 -3.48 -11.17 -2.20
N TRP A 93 -4.38 -11.45 -3.15
CA TRP A 93 -4.05 -11.62 -4.57
C TRP A 93 -3.36 -10.39 -5.19
N ALA A 94 -3.60 -9.19 -4.63
CA ALA A 94 -2.96 -7.96 -5.06
C ALA A 94 -1.43 -8.03 -5.03
N PHE A 95 -0.83 -8.77 -4.09
CA PHE A 95 0.62 -8.96 -4.00
C PHE A 95 1.17 -9.98 -5.02
N GLY A 96 0.31 -10.66 -5.78
CA GLY A 96 0.69 -11.70 -6.74
C GLY A 96 1.78 -11.26 -7.74
N PRO A 97 1.62 -10.13 -8.46
CA PRO A 97 2.63 -9.64 -9.40
C PRO A 97 3.99 -9.36 -8.74
N LEU A 98 3.99 -8.74 -7.56
CA LEU A 98 5.22 -8.47 -6.80
C LEU A 98 5.88 -9.77 -6.31
N ALA A 99 5.09 -10.70 -5.78
CA ALA A 99 5.60 -12.00 -5.34
C ALA A 99 6.18 -12.82 -6.50
N GLN A 100 5.57 -12.74 -7.69
CA GLN A 100 6.10 -13.36 -8.90
C GLN A 100 7.41 -12.69 -9.34
N PHE A 101 7.47 -11.36 -9.31
CA PHE A 101 8.70 -10.62 -9.62
C PHE A 101 9.85 -11.04 -8.71
N LEU A 102 9.63 -11.08 -7.40
CA LEU A 102 10.66 -11.43 -6.40
C LEU A 102 11.17 -12.87 -6.54
N ARG A 103 10.30 -13.80 -6.94
CA ARG A 103 10.70 -15.21 -7.21
C ARG A 103 11.52 -15.37 -8.49
N ASN A 104 11.50 -14.38 -9.37
CA ASN A 104 12.18 -14.38 -10.66
C ASN A 104 13.44 -13.47 -10.67
N LEU A 105 13.92 -13.05 -9.49
CA LEU A 105 15.16 -12.31 -9.31
C LEU A 105 16.41 -13.20 -9.41
#